data_AF-A0A356JAL1-F1
#
_entry.id   AF-A0A356JAL1-F1
#
_cell.length_a   1.000
_cell.length_b   1.000
_cell.length_c   1.000
_cell.angle_alpha   90.00
_cell.angle_beta   90.00
_cell.angle_gamma   90.00
#
_symmetry.space_group_name_H-M   'P 1'
#
loop_
_entity.id
_entity.type
_entity.pdbx_description
1 polymer ?
#
loop_
_entity_poly.entity_id
_entity_poly.type
_entity_poly.pdbx_seq_one_letter_code
_entity_poly.pdbx_strand_id
1 'polypeptide(L)'
;MLQALHSRSTGGIKNHLKVLEEKGAENFMEKFYVGYGHKSIGDCGSVTVFVEGISMLAAKAIQDWRLYSGQEASTRYVDFSKQKFLDPTKSEKGGKILEGWRKFYLDAQDPVREHLKKQFPRKEGENEGIYEKAIMARTFDILRSFLPAGATTNVAWRMNFRQFADELMLLRHHPLAEV
;
A
#
# COMPACT_ATOMS: atom_id res chain seq x y z
N MET A 1 3.99 -17.85 14.91
CA MET A 1 4.15 -19.20 14.33
C MET A 1 4.07 -20.35 15.35
N LEU A 2 4.38 -20.13 16.65
CA LEU A 2 4.30 -21.17 17.70
C LEU A 2 3.01 -22.00 17.72
N GLN A 3 1.87 -21.41 17.36
CA GLN A 3 0.59 -22.11 17.31
C GLN A 3 0.60 -23.33 16.35
N ALA A 4 1.49 -23.39 15.38
CA ALA A 4 1.62 -24.53 14.46
C ALA A 4 1.92 -25.85 15.21
N LEU A 5 2.57 -25.78 16.39
CA LEU A 5 2.86 -26.94 17.21
C LEU A 5 1.62 -27.58 17.85
N HIS A 6 0.50 -26.85 17.96
CA HIS A 6 -0.77 -27.42 18.45
C HIS A 6 -1.32 -28.53 17.55
N SER A 7 -0.93 -28.56 16.27
CA SER A 7 -1.33 -29.65 15.37
C SER A 7 -0.74 -31.01 15.77
N ARG A 8 0.35 -31.03 16.56
CA ARG A 8 1.11 -32.25 16.89
C ARG A 8 1.38 -32.44 18.38
N SER A 9 0.95 -31.51 19.24
CA SER A 9 1.17 -31.56 20.69
C SER A 9 -0.01 -30.97 21.44
N THR A 10 -0.50 -31.73 22.42
CA THR A 10 -1.52 -31.30 23.41
C THR A 10 -0.88 -30.69 24.65
N GLY A 11 0.46 -30.63 24.76
CA GLY A 11 1.20 -30.13 25.92
C GLY A 11 1.06 -28.61 26.18
N GLY A 12 0.28 -27.92 25.36
CA GLY A 12 -0.04 -26.51 25.53
C GLY A 12 1.13 -25.56 25.24
N ILE A 13 0.88 -24.27 25.42
CA ILE A 13 1.83 -23.20 25.06
C ILE A 13 3.16 -23.27 25.83
N LYS A 14 3.14 -23.70 27.10
CA LYS A 14 4.37 -23.84 27.90
C LYS A 14 5.33 -24.87 27.31
N ASN A 15 4.82 -26.00 26.82
CA ASN A 15 5.65 -27.00 26.15
C ASN A 15 6.18 -26.46 24.82
N HIS A 16 5.36 -25.76 24.04
CA HIS A 16 5.76 -25.17 22.77
C HIS A 16 6.88 -24.13 22.93
N LEU A 17 6.84 -23.34 24.01
CA LEU A 17 7.90 -22.37 24.33
C LEU A 17 9.23 -23.07 24.63
N LYS A 18 9.23 -24.18 25.37
CA LYS A 18 10.44 -24.99 25.60
C LYS A 18 11.01 -25.54 24.30
N VAL A 19 10.16 -26.07 23.42
CA VAL A 19 10.58 -26.56 22.10
C VAL A 19 11.21 -25.45 21.26
N LEU A 20 10.67 -24.23 21.33
CA LEU A 20 11.24 -23.07 20.62
C LEU A 20 12.58 -22.63 21.24
N GLU A 21 12.68 -22.62 22.56
CA GLU A 21 13.93 -22.31 23.29
C GLU A 21 15.04 -23.32 22.93
N GLU A 22 14.72 -24.61 22.87
CA GLU A 22 15.67 -25.68 22.55
C GLU A 22 16.08 -25.69 21.06
N LYS A 23 15.13 -25.49 20.13
CA LYS A 23 15.39 -25.64 18.69
C LYS A 23 15.82 -24.34 18.03
N GLY A 24 15.47 -23.19 18.59
CA GLY A 24 15.66 -21.88 17.97
C GLY A 24 14.62 -21.58 16.87
N ALA A 25 14.41 -20.29 16.62
CA ALA A 25 13.39 -19.80 15.69
C ALA A 25 13.68 -20.15 14.22
N GLU A 26 14.96 -20.17 13.82
CA GLU A 26 15.38 -20.45 12.44
C GLU A 26 15.12 -21.91 12.06
N ASN A 27 15.67 -22.86 12.84
CA ASN A 27 15.41 -24.29 12.67
C ASN A 27 13.92 -24.63 12.76
N PHE A 28 13.15 -23.88 13.55
CA PHE A 28 11.71 -24.02 13.61
C PHE A 28 11.06 -23.67 12.26
N MET A 29 11.41 -22.52 11.67
CA MET A 29 10.86 -22.10 10.38
C MET A 29 11.28 -23.04 9.26
N GLU A 30 12.53 -23.45 9.20
CA GLU A 30 13.05 -24.37 8.18
C GLU A 30 12.33 -25.72 8.24
N LYS A 31 12.28 -26.35 9.42
CA LYS A 31 11.65 -27.67 9.56
C LYS A 31 10.14 -27.60 9.40
N PHE A 32 9.48 -26.71 10.14
CA PHE A 32 8.02 -26.73 10.26
C PHE A 32 7.30 -26.02 9.11
N TYR A 33 7.80 -24.88 8.64
CA TYR A 33 7.13 -24.11 7.58
C TYR A 33 7.62 -24.50 6.18
N VAL A 34 8.93 -24.56 5.94
CA VAL A 34 9.49 -24.86 4.62
C VAL A 34 9.48 -26.36 4.33
N GLY A 35 9.97 -27.19 5.25
CA GLY A 35 10.22 -28.62 5.03
C GLY A 35 8.98 -29.52 4.89
N TYR A 36 7.86 -29.21 5.56
CA TYR A 36 6.66 -30.07 5.48
C TYR A 36 5.73 -29.76 4.30
N GLY A 37 5.83 -28.59 3.68
CA GLY A 37 4.95 -28.20 2.56
C GLY A 37 3.47 -27.96 2.93
N HIS A 38 3.12 -27.92 4.23
CA HIS A 38 1.75 -27.65 4.68
C HIS A 38 1.47 -26.14 4.70
N LYS A 39 0.80 -25.64 3.65
CA LYS A 39 0.50 -24.20 3.50
C LYS A 39 -0.19 -23.56 4.72
N SER A 40 -1.04 -24.29 5.45
CA SER A 40 -1.77 -23.77 6.62
C SER A 40 -0.87 -23.36 7.79
N ILE A 41 0.37 -23.86 7.85
CA ILE A 41 1.35 -23.38 8.84
C ILE A 41 1.66 -21.91 8.59
N GLY A 42 1.61 -21.45 7.33
CA GLY A 42 1.77 -20.04 6.96
C GLY A 42 0.69 -19.11 7.52
N ASP A 43 -0.49 -19.63 7.90
CA ASP A 43 -1.52 -18.82 8.57
C ASP A 43 -1.14 -18.46 10.01
N CYS A 44 -0.14 -19.14 10.56
CA CYS A 44 0.28 -18.99 11.95
C CYS A 44 1.24 -17.82 12.20
N GLY A 45 1.53 -17.03 11.16
CA GLY A 45 2.47 -15.93 11.18
C GLY A 45 2.09 -14.90 10.14
N SER A 46 2.38 -13.64 10.45
CA SER A 46 2.13 -12.51 9.56
C SER A 46 3.31 -11.57 9.58
N VAL A 47 3.49 -10.83 8.49
CA VAL A 47 4.50 -9.79 8.34
C VAL A 47 3.86 -8.55 7.72
N THR A 48 4.42 -7.39 8.02
CA THR A 48 4.11 -6.14 7.33
C THR A 48 5.32 -5.76 6.49
N VAL A 49 5.10 -5.54 5.20
CA VAL A 49 6.09 -5.07 4.24
C VAL A 49 5.76 -3.63 3.87
N PHE A 50 6.78 -2.78 3.85
CA PHE A 50 6.66 -1.39 3.38
C PHE A 50 7.30 -1.31 2.01
N VAL A 51 6.53 -0.87 1.01
CA VAL A 51 6.97 -0.74 -0.38
C VAL A 51 6.86 0.73 -0.75
N GLU A 52 7.99 1.36 -1.09
CA GLU A 52 8.08 2.81 -1.24
C GLU A 52 8.59 3.22 -2.62
N GLY A 53 8.13 4.37 -3.10
CA GLY A 53 8.58 4.94 -4.38
C GLY A 53 8.13 4.17 -5.61
N ILE A 54 7.10 3.32 -5.49
CA ILE A 54 6.49 2.58 -6.60
C ILE A 54 5.43 3.45 -7.29
N SER A 55 5.09 3.14 -8.54
CA SER A 55 3.96 3.79 -9.20
C SER A 55 2.65 3.48 -8.47
N MET A 56 1.66 4.38 -8.55
CA MET A 56 0.30 4.07 -8.11
C MET A 56 -0.25 2.84 -8.84
N LEU A 57 0.18 2.59 -10.08
CA LEU A 57 -0.21 1.40 -10.82
C LEU A 57 0.30 0.11 -10.15
N ALA A 58 1.59 0.05 -9.79
CA ALA A 58 2.15 -1.09 -9.07
C ALA A 58 1.51 -1.26 -7.68
N ALA A 59 1.20 -0.14 -7.01
CA ALA A 59 0.43 -0.18 -5.76
C ALA A 59 -0.96 -0.82 -5.95
N LYS A 60 -1.61 -0.60 -7.10
CA LYS A 60 -2.90 -1.24 -7.40
C LYS A 60 -2.76 -2.74 -7.66
N ALA A 61 -1.66 -3.19 -8.24
CA ALA A 61 -1.39 -4.63 -8.38
C ALA A 61 -1.27 -5.32 -7.01
N ILE A 62 -0.57 -4.70 -6.04
CA ILE A 62 -0.47 -5.20 -4.65
C ILE A 62 -1.83 -5.14 -3.93
N GLN A 63 -2.66 -4.14 -4.24
CA GLN A 63 -3.98 -4.00 -3.62
C GLN A 63 -5.04 -4.92 -4.25
N ASP A 64 -4.78 -5.47 -5.44
CA ASP A 64 -5.69 -6.36 -6.16
C ASP A 64 -5.66 -7.79 -5.59
N TRP A 65 -5.72 -7.88 -4.26
CA TRP A 65 -5.86 -9.11 -3.51
C TRP A 65 -7.10 -9.02 -2.63
N ARG A 66 -7.96 -10.04 -2.69
CA ARG A 66 -9.27 -10.05 -1.99
C ARG A 66 -9.18 -9.82 -0.49
N LEU A 67 -8.05 -10.20 0.11
CA LEU A 67 -7.79 -10.07 1.54
C LEU A 67 -6.66 -9.07 1.83
N TYR A 68 -6.46 -8.10 0.93
CA TYR A 68 -5.51 -7.02 1.14
C TYR A 68 -5.77 -6.35 2.49
N SER A 69 -4.72 -6.27 3.30
CA SER A 69 -4.72 -5.55 4.56
C SER A 69 -3.50 -4.64 4.56
N GLY A 70 -3.72 -3.34 4.57
CA GLY A 70 -2.65 -2.39 4.34
C GLY A 70 -3.14 -0.97 4.20
N GLN A 71 -2.21 -0.07 3.88
CA GLN A 71 -2.49 1.35 3.71
C GLN A 71 -1.59 1.95 2.63
N GLU A 72 -2.19 2.71 1.72
CA GLU A 72 -1.46 3.51 0.74
C GLU A 72 -1.45 4.99 1.15
N ALA A 73 -0.41 5.71 0.75
CA ALA A 73 -0.37 7.16 0.83
C ALA A 73 -1.59 7.78 0.12
N SER A 74 -2.36 8.59 0.85
CA SER A 74 -3.60 9.14 0.34
C SER A 74 -3.35 10.28 -0.64
N THR A 75 -3.83 10.15 -1.87
CA THR A 75 -3.81 11.22 -2.88
C THR A 75 -4.58 12.48 -2.46
N ARG A 76 -5.39 12.40 -1.40
CA ARG A 76 -6.10 13.54 -0.80
C ARG A 76 -5.27 14.33 0.21
N TYR A 77 -4.04 13.91 0.52
CA TYR A 77 -3.19 14.56 1.52
C TYR A 77 -1.71 14.65 1.12
N VAL A 78 -1.32 14.09 -0.03
CA VAL A 78 0.06 14.11 -0.52
C VAL A 78 0.28 15.31 -1.45
N ASP A 79 1.41 15.98 -1.27
CA ASP A 79 1.87 17.04 -2.18
C ASP A 79 2.55 16.43 -3.41
N PHE A 80 1.89 16.53 -4.56
CA PHE A 80 2.41 16.06 -5.85
C PHE A 80 3.25 17.10 -6.59
N SER A 81 3.60 18.25 -6.01
CA SER A 81 4.48 19.22 -6.65
C SER A 81 5.89 18.69 -6.88
N LYS A 82 6.35 17.78 -6.02
CA LYS A 82 7.70 17.21 -6.03
C LYS A 82 7.76 15.68 -6.22
N GLN A 83 6.61 14.99 -6.21
CA GLN A 83 6.59 13.53 -6.34
C GLN A 83 7.12 13.10 -7.69
N LYS A 84 7.96 12.06 -7.73
CA LYS A 84 8.46 11.52 -8.98
C LYS A 84 7.32 10.90 -9.77
N PHE A 85 7.24 11.18 -11.06
CA PHE A 85 6.34 10.45 -11.96
C PHE A 85 7.19 9.46 -12.76
N LEU A 86 6.93 8.16 -12.59
CA LEU A 86 7.61 7.10 -13.31
C LEU A 86 7.10 7.04 -14.75
N ASP A 87 8.02 7.14 -15.70
CA ASP A 87 7.76 6.95 -17.12
C ASP A 87 8.23 5.55 -17.54
N PRO A 88 7.32 4.61 -17.89
CA PRO A 88 7.70 3.28 -18.33
C PRO A 88 8.46 3.30 -19.66
N THR A 89 8.26 4.34 -20.50
CA THR A 89 8.94 4.48 -21.80
C THR A 89 10.36 5.02 -21.68
N LYS A 90 10.68 5.64 -20.53
CA LYS A 90 11.95 6.36 -20.28
C LYS A 90 12.31 7.33 -21.40
N SER A 91 11.31 7.93 -22.04
CA SER A 91 11.50 8.79 -23.21
C SER A 91 11.37 10.26 -22.82
N GLU A 92 12.10 11.13 -23.53
CA GLU A 92 11.97 12.58 -23.31
C GLU A 92 10.53 13.06 -23.54
N LYS A 93 9.85 12.48 -24.54
CA LYS A 93 8.44 12.77 -24.84
C LYS A 93 7.52 12.35 -23.69
N GLY A 94 7.72 11.16 -23.12
CA GLY A 94 6.95 10.67 -21.97
C GLY A 94 7.13 11.57 -20.75
N GLY A 95 8.37 11.94 -20.44
CA GLY A 95 8.68 12.91 -19.38
C GLY A 95 7.96 14.25 -19.56
N LYS A 96 7.98 14.83 -20.77
CA LYS A 96 7.26 16.09 -21.06
C LYS A 96 5.74 15.97 -20.87
N ILE A 97 5.15 14.84 -21.25
CA ILE A 97 3.71 14.59 -21.05
C ILE A 97 3.39 14.53 -19.55
N LEU A 98 4.18 13.78 -18.78
CA LEU A 98 3.98 13.64 -17.33
C LEU A 98 4.09 14.99 -16.59
N GLU A 99 5.07 15.81 -16.94
CA GLU A 99 5.21 17.15 -16.34
C GLU A 99 4.13 18.12 -16.82
N GLY A 100 3.62 17.96 -18.05
CA GLY A 100 2.41 18.67 -18.50
C GLY A 100 1.19 18.35 -17.63
N TRP A 101 0.98 17.08 -17.30
CA TRP A 101 -0.08 16.66 -16.37
C TRP A 101 0.14 17.20 -14.95
N ARG A 102 1.39 17.19 -14.44
CA ARG A 102 1.71 17.80 -13.14
C ARG A 102 1.35 19.27 -13.13
N LYS A 103 1.78 20.01 -14.16
CA LYS A 103 1.49 21.44 -14.28
C LYS A 103 -0.02 21.70 -14.26
N PHE A 104 -0.79 20.98 -15.08
CA PHE A 104 -2.25 21.10 -15.07
C PHE A 104 -2.84 20.80 -13.68
N TYR A 105 -2.43 19.70 -13.05
CA TYR A 105 -2.90 19.32 -11.72
C TYR A 105 -2.64 20.40 -10.67
N LEU A 106 -1.47 21.04 -10.68
CA LEU A 106 -1.10 22.10 -9.75
C LEU A 106 -1.84 23.41 -10.04
N ASP A 107 -1.84 23.85 -11.30
CA ASP A 107 -2.47 25.11 -11.72
C ASP A 107 -3.99 25.09 -11.49
N ALA A 108 -4.63 23.93 -11.61
CA ALA A 108 -6.07 23.77 -11.42
C ALA A 108 -6.51 23.79 -9.95
N GLN A 109 -5.60 23.69 -8.97
CA GLN A 109 -5.97 23.60 -7.56
C GLN A 109 -6.68 24.85 -7.05
N ASP A 110 -6.09 26.03 -7.27
CA ASP A 110 -6.66 27.27 -6.75
C ASP A 110 -8.00 27.62 -7.41
N PRO A 111 -8.18 27.54 -8.75
CA PRO A 111 -9.49 27.74 -9.38
C PRO A 111 -10.57 26.79 -8.85
N VAL A 112 -10.25 25.51 -8.67
CA VAL A 112 -11.19 24.52 -8.11
C VAL A 112 -11.49 24.83 -6.65
N ARG A 113 -10.48 25.23 -5.85
CA ARG A 113 -10.65 25.60 -4.46
C ARG A 113 -11.58 26.80 -4.30
N GLU A 114 -11.37 27.84 -5.09
CA GLU A 114 -12.22 29.04 -5.09
C GLU A 114 -13.65 28.73 -5.52
N HIS A 115 -13.83 27.84 -6.49
CA HIS A 115 -15.15 27.35 -6.85
C HIS A 115 -15.82 26.59 -5.69
N LEU A 116 -15.08 25.69 -5.02
CA LEU A 116 -15.60 24.92 -3.90
C LEU A 116 -15.99 25.80 -2.71
N LYS A 117 -15.23 26.86 -2.41
CA LYS A 117 -15.59 27.82 -1.34
C LYS A 117 -16.90 28.56 -1.63
N LYS A 118 -17.21 28.81 -2.90
CA LYS A 118 -18.49 29.42 -3.32
C LYS A 118 -19.65 28.42 -3.23
N GLN A 119 -19.41 27.15 -3.56
CA GLN A 119 -20.41 26.09 -3.50
C GLN A 119 -20.73 25.66 -2.06
N PHE A 120 -19.70 25.61 -1.23
CA PHE A 120 -19.78 25.17 0.16
C PHE A 120 -19.25 26.29 1.05
N PRO A 121 -19.98 27.40 1.23
CA PRO A 121 -19.53 28.49 2.10
C PRO A 121 -19.44 28.02 3.56
N ARG A 122 -18.43 28.49 4.28
CA ARG A 122 -18.26 28.22 5.71
C ARG A 122 -19.47 28.75 6.48
N LYS A 123 -20.06 27.91 7.34
CA LYS A 123 -21.21 28.28 8.17
C LYS A 123 -20.75 28.96 9.47
N GLU A 124 -21.68 29.71 10.06
CA GLU A 124 -21.46 30.29 11.38
C GLU A 124 -21.22 29.20 12.43
N GLY A 125 -20.22 29.39 13.28
CA GLY A 125 -19.80 28.39 14.28
C GLY A 125 -18.89 27.27 13.77
N GLU A 126 -18.66 27.13 12.46
CA GLU A 126 -17.70 26.14 11.94
C GLU A 126 -16.26 26.57 12.20
N ASN A 127 -15.41 25.63 12.64
CA ASN A 127 -13.98 25.88 12.77
C ASN A 127 -13.35 26.12 11.38
N GLU A 128 -12.73 27.28 11.20
CA GLU A 128 -12.11 27.69 9.95
C GLU A 128 -11.03 26.72 9.47
N GLY A 129 -10.17 26.23 10.36
CA GLY A 129 -9.12 25.27 10.01
C GLY A 129 -9.65 23.93 9.54
N ILE A 130 -10.75 23.44 10.13
CA ILE A 130 -11.42 22.20 9.68
C ILE A 130 -12.08 22.42 8.31
N TYR A 131 -12.75 23.55 8.14
CA TYR A 131 -13.37 23.94 6.88
C TYR A 131 -12.34 24.01 5.74
N GLU A 132 -11.23 24.75 5.92
CA GLU A 132 -10.17 24.88 4.91
C GLU A 132 -9.53 23.52 4.57
N LYS A 133 -9.31 22.66 5.57
CA LYS A 133 -8.82 21.29 5.33
C LYS A 133 -9.81 20.45 4.53
N ALA A 134 -11.11 20.58 4.79
CA ALA A 134 -12.15 19.87 4.06
C ALA A 134 -12.22 20.34 2.60
N ILE A 135 -12.19 21.65 2.37
CA ILE A 135 -12.13 22.25 1.02
C ILE A 135 -10.87 21.80 0.28
N MET A 136 -9.70 21.81 0.93
CA MET A 136 -8.45 21.33 0.35
C MET A 136 -8.53 19.84 -0.02
N ALA A 137 -9.00 19.00 0.91
CA ALA A 137 -9.13 17.56 0.66
C ALA A 137 -10.12 17.26 -0.47
N ARG A 138 -11.18 18.05 -0.62
CA ARG A 138 -12.15 17.94 -1.72
C ARG A 138 -11.56 18.43 -3.05
N THR A 139 -10.74 19.47 -3.02
CA THR A 139 -9.98 19.94 -4.19
C THR A 139 -9.09 18.82 -4.73
N PHE A 140 -8.32 18.16 -3.86
CA PHE A 140 -7.49 17.01 -4.22
C PHE A 140 -8.32 15.81 -4.68
N ASP A 141 -9.44 15.52 -4.01
CA ASP A 141 -10.34 14.41 -4.38
C ASP A 141 -10.93 14.55 -5.80
N ILE A 142 -11.16 15.79 -6.27
CA ILE A 142 -11.59 16.08 -7.64
C ILE A 142 -10.42 15.99 -8.61
N LEU A 143 -9.29 16.66 -8.30
CA LEU A 143 -8.18 16.78 -9.23
C LEU A 143 -7.34 15.51 -9.36
N ARG A 144 -7.41 14.57 -8.40
CA ARG A 144 -6.66 13.31 -8.46
C ARG A 144 -6.96 12.47 -9.70
N SER A 145 -8.11 12.66 -10.35
CA SER A 145 -8.43 12.00 -11.63
C SER A 145 -7.48 12.40 -12.77
N PHE A 146 -6.71 13.48 -12.61
CA PHE A 146 -5.69 13.93 -13.56
C PHE A 146 -4.27 13.55 -13.15
N LEU A 147 -4.08 12.91 -11.99
CA LEU A 147 -2.77 12.39 -11.61
C LEU A 147 -2.43 11.18 -12.49
N PRO A 148 -1.25 11.18 -13.15
CA PRO A 148 -0.81 10.01 -13.91
C PRO A 148 -0.64 8.80 -13.01
N ALA A 149 -0.97 7.59 -13.51
CA ALA A 149 -0.77 6.34 -12.76
C ALA A 149 0.70 6.07 -12.40
N GLY A 150 1.64 6.71 -13.11
CA GLY A 150 3.06 6.68 -12.81
C GLY A 150 3.47 7.56 -11.62
N ALA A 151 2.60 8.39 -11.05
CA ALA A 151 2.96 9.14 -9.85
C ALA A 151 3.35 8.18 -8.71
N THR A 152 4.47 8.46 -8.04
CA THR A 152 4.97 7.57 -7.00
C THR A 152 4.12 7.62 -5.73
N THR A 153 3.98 6.47 -5.09
CA THR A 153 3.25 6.28 -3.84
C THR A 153 4.01 5.28 -2.94
N ASN A 154 3.54 5.15 -1.71
CA ASN A 154 4.04 4.19 -0.73
C ASN A 154 2.87 3.34 -0.21
N VAL A 155 3.11 2.04 -0.04
CA VAL A 155 2.13 1.07 0.47
C VAL A 155 2.71 0.30 1.65
N ALA A 156 1.95 0.20 2.73
CA ALA A 156 2.14 -0.80 3.77
C ALA A 156 1.23 -2.00 3.46
N TRP A 157 1.80 -3.20 3.39
CA TRP A 157 1.12 -4.44 2.99
C TRP A 157 1.34 -5.49 4.07
N ARG A 158 0.27 -5.92 4.73
CA ARG A 158 0.30 -6.90 5.83
C ARG A 158 -0.51 -8.13 5.48
N MET A 159 0.13 -9.31 5.53
CA MET A 159 -0.54 -10.59 5.31
C MET A 159 0.07 -11.71 6.13
N ASN A 160 -0.64 -12.84 6.18
CA ASN A 160 -0.03 -14.08 6.64
C ASN A 160 0.91 -14.67 5.58
N PHE A 161 1.81 -15.57 5.98
CA PHE A 161 2.82 -16.09 5.06
C PHE A 161 2.23 -16.93 3.92
N ARG A 162 1.09 -17.60 4.14
CA ARG A 162 0.41 -18.37 3.08
C ARG A 162 -0.09 -17.43 1.98
N GLN A 163 -0.78 -16.36 2.36
CA GLN A 163 -1.30 -15.37 1.43
C GLN A 163 -0.18 -14.65 0.69
N PHE A 164 0.89 -14.25 1.39
CA PHE A 164 2.08 -13.68 0.72
C PHE A 164 2.65 -14.63 -0.33
N ALA A 165 2.80 -15.91 -0.02
CA ALA A 165 3.33 -16.88 -0.97
C ALA A 165 2.44 -17.01 -2.21
N ASP A 166 1.11 -17.02 -2.03
CA ASP A 166 0.16 -17.13 -3.14
C ASP A 166 0.10 -15.84 -3.98
N GLU A 167 0.07 -14.66 -3.36
CA GLU A 167 0.02 -13.38 -4.06
C GLU A 167 1.34 -13.05 -4.78
N LEU A 168 2.49 -13.28 -4.14
CA LEU A 168 3.81 -13.06 -4.77
C LEU A 168 3.98 -13.92 -6.03
N MET A 169 3.38 -15.11 -6.07
CA MET A 169 3.37 -15.94 -7.27
C MET A 169 2.58 -15.29 -8.41
N LEU A 170 1.49 -14.57 -8.12
CA LEU A 170 0.74 -13.82 -9.13
C LEU A 170 1.51 -12.57 -9.58
N LEU A 171 2.01 -11.77 -8.62
CA LEU A 171 2.76 -10.55 -8.90
C LEU A 171 4.00 -10.84 -9.76
N ARG A 172 4.72 -11.93 -9.46
CA ARG A 172 5.91 -12.35 -10.25
C ARG A 172 5.60 -12.67 -11.72
N HIS A 173 4.35 -13.00 -12.06
CA HIS A 173 3.92 -13.27 -13.43
C HIS A 173 3.07 -12.13 -14.02
N HIS A 174 3.06 -10.96 -13.36
CA HIS A 174 2.37 -9.80 -13.86
C HIS A 174 3.00 -9.33 -15.19
N PRO A 175 2.21 -8.90 -16.19
CA PRO A 175 2.74 -8.54 -17.52
C PRO A 175 3.57 -7.25 -17.52
N LEU A 176 3.44 -6.42 -16.49
CA LEU A 176 4.20 -5.17 -16.35
C LEU A 176 5.45 -5.41 -15.51
N ALA A 177 6.61 -5.04 -16.04
CA ALA A 177 7.90 -5.22 -15.37
C ALA A 177 8.10 -4.37 -14.11
N GLU A 178 7.25 -3.36 -13.87
CA GLU A 178 7.29 -2.54 -12.65
C GLU A 178 6.58 -3.19 -11.44
N VAL A 179 5.83 -4.27 -11.68
CA VAL A 179 5.15 -5.10 -10.68
C VAL A 179 5.99 -6.36 -10.44
#